data_AF-A0AAU2YW28-F1
#
_entry.id   AF-A0AAU2YW28-F1
#
_cell.length_a   1.000
_cell.length_b   1.000
_cell.length_c   1.000
_cell.angle_alpha   90.00
_cell.angle_beta   90.00
_cell.angle_gamma   90.00
#
_symmetry.space_group_name_H-M   'P 1'
#
loop_
_entity.id
_entity.type
_entity.pdbx_description
1 polymer ?
#
loop_
_entity_poly.entity_id
_entity_poly.type
_entity_poly.pdbx_seq_one_letter_code
_entity_poly.pdbx_strand_id
1 'polypeptide(L)'
;MHPWISSILLSGATALFVGLVVTPRLEVRNKRVRLAHEARDEFSRRVLVILSASARLREMSIPEALAERRPALVEKLRAERERWVDQLDDVTRYMVGNMETFGLSYATERGRDLVGRFVTHSRAFMLSERAVETKAERLAALAGPIQNIFFTRRWRVITIVRSFEQFERVVAALDEDLPNDAILPVPSPGPPQPTA
;
A
#
# COMPACT_ATOMS: atom_id res chain seq x y z
N MET A 1 67.43 4.40 6.78
CA MET A 1 66.38 5.10 6.01
C MET A 1 65.83 6.22 6.88
N HIS A 2 65.72 7.43 6.33
CA HIS A 2 65.29 8.61 7.08
C HIS A 2 63.77 8.50 7.37
N PRO A 3 63.31 8.70 8.62
CA PRO A 3 61.94 8.38 9.06
C PRO A 3 60.82 9.12 8.31
N TRP A 4 61.12 10.24 7.65
CA TRP A 4 60.16 10.99 6.83
C TRP A 4 59.81 10.29 5.50
N ILE A 5 60.77 9.58 4.90
CA ILE A 5 60.57 8.85 3.64
C ILE A 5 59.66 7.63 3.86
N SER A 6 59.81 6.92 4.98
CA SER A 6 58.93 5.82 5.36
C SER A 6 57.49 6.28 5.60
N SER A 7 57.27 7.45 6.18
CA SER A 7 55.91 7.99 6.37
C SER A 7 55.22 8.36 5.06
N ILE A 8 55.95 8.98 4.12
CA ILE A 8 55.41 9.34 2.80
C ILE A 8 55.06 8.08 2.00
N LEU A 9 55.96 7.08 2.00
CA LEU A 9 55.73 5.82 1.31
C LEU A 9 54.59 5.02 1.92
N LEU A 10 54.48 4.99 3.26
CA LEU A 10 53.37 4.33 3.95
C LEU A 10 52.04 5.00 3.58
N SER A 11 51.98 6.33 3.65
CA SER A 11 50.78 7.09 3.30
C SER A 11 50.37 6.88 1.82
N GLY A 12 51.33 6.93 0.90
CA GLY A 12 51.09 6.65 -0.51
C GLY A 12 50.60 5.21 -0.75
N ALA A 13 51.21 4.22 -0.09
CA ALA A 13 50.79 2.82 -0.16
C ALA A 13 49.39 2.61 0.42
N THR A 14 49.06 3.24 1.56
CA THR A 14 47.72 3.18 2.15
C THR A 14 46.68 3.84 1.23
N ALA A 15 46.99 4.99 0.64
CA ALA A 15 46.08 5.68 -0.28
C ALA A 15 45.80 4.85 -1.55
N LEU A 16 46.84 4.25 -2.14
CA LEU A 16 46.68 3.34 -3.29
C LEU A 16 45.89 2.08 -2.92
N PHE A 17 46.15 1.48 -1.76
CA PHE A 17 45.42 0.32 -1.28
C PHE A 17 43.93 0.63 -1.04
N VAL A 18 43.62 1.76 -0.42
CA VAL A 18 42.24 2.20 -0.22
C VAL A 18 41.58 2.44 -1.58
N GLY A 19 42.22 3.21 -2.47
CA GLY A 19 41.67 3.54 -3.78
C GLY A 19 41.43 2.34 -4.69
N LEU A 20 42.35 1.38 -4.74
CA LEU A 20 42.29 0.24 -5.66
C LEU A 20 41.57 -0.98 -5.09
N VAL A 21 41.53 -1.16 -3.77
CA VAL A 21 41.00 -2.40 -3.15
C VAL A 21 39.76 -2.14 -2.30
N VAL A 22 39.74 -1.06 -1.53
CA VAL A 22 38.64 -0.79 -0.57
C VAL A 22 37.48 -0.10 -1.27
N THR A 23 37.74 1.00 -1.98
CA THR A 23 36.72 1.78 -2.70
C THR A 23 35.85 0.94 -3.64
N PRO A 24 36.40 0.13 -4.58
CA PRO A 24 35.57 -0.67 -5.48
C PRO A 24 34.72 -1.71 -4.75
N ARG A 25 35.23 -2.28 -3.65
CA ARG A 25 34.44 -3.22 -2.82
C ARG A 25 33.30 -2.52 -2.09
N LEU A 26 33.55 -1.32 -1.57
CA LEU A 26 32.52 -0.51 -0.92
C LEU A 26 31.45 -0.08 -1.92
N GLU A 27 31.82 0.32 -3.14
CA GLU A 27 30.88 0.69 -4.21
C GLU A 27 29.99 -0.49 -4.61
N VAL A 28 30.57 -1.69 -4.82
CA VAL A 28 29.80 -2.90 -5.14
C VAL A 28 28.84 -3.25 -3.99
N ARG A 29 29.31 -3.16 -2.74
CA ARG A 29 28.46 -3.43 -1.58
C ARG A 29 27.35 -2.38 -1.45
N ASN A 30 27.67 -1.11 -1.65
CA ASN A 30 26.70 -0.02 -1.61
C ASN A 30 25.64 -0.20 -2.70
N LYS A 31 26.04 -0.56 -3.93
CA LYS A 31 25.11 -0.90 -5.02
C LYS A 31 24.17 -2.04 -4.63
N ARG A 32 24.68 -3.12 -4.04
CA ARG A 32 23.86 -4.27 -3.60
C ARG A 32 22.87 -3.87 -2.49
N VAL A 33 23.32 -3.10 -1.52
CA VAL A 33 22.48 -2.59 -0.42
C VAL A 33 21.39 -1.69 -0.99
N ARG A 34 21.72 -0.79 -1.92
CA ARG A 34 20.77 0.11 -2.57
C ARG A 34 19.69 -0.67 -3.34
N LEU A 35 20.09 -1.66 -4.15
CA LEU A 35 19.14 -2.52 -4.88
C LEU A 35 18.21 -3.28 -3.93
N ALA A 36 18.72 -3.76 -2.80
CA ALA A 36 17.90 -4.41 -1.79
C ALA A 36 16.89 -3.43 -1.16
N HIS A 37 17.28 -2.18 -0.91
CA HIS A 37 16.36 -1.15 -0.42
C HIS A 37 15.30 -0.78 -1.46
N GLU A 38 15.69 -0.57 -2.72
CA GLU A 38 14.75 -0.29 -3.82
C GLU A 38 13.73 -1.41 -3.97
N ALA A 39 14.16 -2.68 -3.88
CA ALA A 39 13.26 -3.84 -3.91
C ALA A 39 12.29 -3.87 -2.71
N ARG A 40 12.75 -3.51 -1.50
CA ARG A 40 11.89 -3.43 -0.31
C ARG A 40 10.90 -2.27 -0.39
N ASP A 41 11.31 -1.13 -0.91
CA ASP A 41 10.45 0.03 -1.10
C ASP A 41 9.38 -0.26 -2.14
N GLU A 42 9.74 -0.93 -3.24
CA GLU A 42 8.80 -1.40 -4.23
C GLU A 42 7.83 -2.41 -3.64
N PHE A 43 8.31 -3.40 -2.88
CA PHE A 43 7.46 -4.35 -2.18
C PHE A 43 6.49 -3.66 -1.21
N SER A 44 6.97 -2.68 -0.43
CA SER A 44 6.14 -1.88 0.47
C SER A 44 5.04 -1.13 -0.29
N ARG A 45 5.39 -0.50 -1.42
CA ARG A 45 4.43 0.20 -2.28
C ARG A 45 3.32 -0.74 -2.75
N ARG A 46 3.66 -1.97 -3.15
CA ARG A 46 2.68 -2.98 -3.58
C ARG A 46 1.79 -3.45 -2.43
N VAL A 47 2.35 -3.66 -1.24
CA VAL A 47 1.57 -3.96 -0.01
C VAL A 47 0.58 -2.84 0.30
N LEU A 48 1.00 -1.57 0.18
CA LEU A 48 0.13 -0.42 0.38
C LEU A 48 -0.99 -0.32 -0.66
N VAL A 49 -0.69 -0.65 -1.93
CA VAL A 49 -1.74 -0.74 -2.95
C VAL A 49 -2.77 -1.79 -2.57
N ILE A 50 -2.34 -2.99 -2.14
CA ILE A 50 -3.26 -4.04 -1.66
C ILE A 50 -4.13 -3.51 -0.52
N LEU A 51 -3.53 -2.91 0.51
CA LEU A 51 -4.27 -2.35 1.64
C LEU A 51 -5.29 -1.29 1.20
N SER A 52 -4.87 -0.35 0.35
CA SER A 52 -5.73 0.76 -0.09
C SER A 52 -6.88 0.31 -0.98
N ALA A 53 -6.63 -0.59 -1.94
CA ALA A 53 -7.67 -1.12 -2.82
C ALA A 53 -8.64 -2.01 -2.04
N SER A 54 -8.14 -2.85 -1.13
CA SER A 54 -8.99 -3.63 -0.23
C SER A 54 -9.85 -2.75 0.69
N ALA A 55 -9.31 -1.64 1.22
CA ALA A 55 -10.09 -0.71 2.04
C ALA A 55 -11.23 -0.08 1.24
N ARG A 56 -10.93 0.46 0.04
CA ARG A 56 -11.93 1.06 -0.85
C ARG A 56 -13.04 0.09 -1.25
N LEU A 57 -12.70 -1.16 -1.56
CA LEU A 57 -13.67 -2.21 -1.87
C LEU A 57 -14.60 -2.55 -0.69
N ARG A 58 -14.09 -2.45 0.54
CA ARG A 58 -14.88 -2.70 1.76
C ARG A 58 -15.76 -1.53 2.15
N GLU A 59 -15.27 -0.30 1.97
CA GLU A 59 -15.99 0.93 2.33
C GLU A 59 -17.08 1.27 1.31
N MET A 60 -16.82 1.05 0.01
CA MET A 60 -17.76 1.38 -1.05
C MET A 60 -18.77 0.25 -1.28
N SER A 61 -19.70 0.05 -0.35
CA SER A 61 -20.91 -0.75 -0.64
C SER A 61 -21.87 0.06 -1.51
N ILE A 62 -22.52 -0.58 -2.49
CA ILE A 62 -23.53 0.06 -3.35
C ILE A 62 -24.90 -0.29 -2.77
N PRO A 63 -25.63 0.66 -2.16
CA PRO A 63 -26.96 0.39 -1.59
C PRO A 63 -27.96 0.07 -2.71
N GLU A 64 -28.84 -0.91 -2.49
CA GLU A 64 -29.86 -1.29 -3.47
C GLU A 64 -30.82 -0.12 -3.79
N ALA A 65 -31.18 0.67 -2.79
CA ALA A 65 -32.00 1.87 -2.96
C ALA A 65 -31.36 2.92 -3.89
N LEU A 66 -30.03 2.93 -4.02
CA LEU A 66 -29.32 3.81 -4.94
C LEU A 66 -29.44 3.32 -6.39
N ALA A 67 -29.52 2.00 -6.59
CA ALA A 67 -29.67 1.39 -7.91
C ALA A 67 -31.00 1.75 -8.57
N GLU A 68 -32.07 1.84 -7.79
CA GLU A 68 -33.38 2.26 -8.29
C GLU A 68 -33.44 3.77 -8.60
N ARG A 69 -32.84 4.60 -7.73
CA ARG A 69 -32.94 6.06 -7.84
C ARG A 69 -31.97 6.67 -8.84
N ARG A 70 -30.76 6.10 -8.98
CA ARG A 70 -29.67 6.66 -9.79
C ARG A 70 -28.86 5.56 -10.49
N PRO A 71 -29.43 4.84 -11.47
CA PRO A 71 -28.78 3.71 -12.13
C PRO A 71 -27.45 4.10 -12.81
N ALA A 72 -27.38 5.30 -13.41
CA ALA A 72 -26.16 5.80 -14.03
C ALA A 72 -25.00 6.03 -13.04
N LEU A 73 -25.30 6.35 -11.77
CA LEU A 73 -24.28 6.47 -10.73
C LEU A 73 -23.81 5.08 -10.27
N VAL A 74 -24.73 4.13 -10.15
CA VAL A 74 -24.39 2.73 -9.80
C VAL A 74 -23.46 2.11 -10.82
N GLU A 75 -23.68 2.34 -12.12
CA GLU A 75 -22.75 1.85 -13.16
C GLU A 75 -21.35 2.44 -13.00
N LYS A 76 -21.23 3.74 -12.68
CA LYS A 76 -19.92 4.36 -12.42
C LYS A 76 -19.24 3.78 -11.18
N LEU A 77 -19.99 3.53 -10.12
CA LEU A 77 -19.44 2.92 -8.89
C LEU A 77 -19.01 1.47 -9.13
N ARG A 78 -19.77 0.71 -9.94
CA ARG A 78 -19.38 -0.65 -10.36
C ARG A 78 -18.07 -0.63 -11.14
N ALA A 79 -17.92 0.29 -12.10
CA ALA A 79 -16.70 0.44 -12.88
C ALA A 79 -15.49 0.80 -12.00
N GLU A 80 -15.64 1.71 -11.02
CA GLU A 80 -14.54 2.01 -10.08
C GLU A 80 -14.18 0.82 -9.19
N ARG A 81 -15.18 0.05 -8.74
CA ARG A 81 -14.94 -1.18 -7.98
C ARG A 81 -14.19 -2.20 -8.82
N GLU A 82 -14.60 -2.43 -10.07
CA GLU A 82 -13.92 -3.34 -11.00
C GLU A 82 -12.47 -2.93 -11.22
N ARG A 83 -12.22 -1.63 -11.45
CA ARG A 83 -10.87 -1.07 -11.53
C ARG A 83 -10.00 -1.39 -10.31
N TRP A 84 -10.56 -1.36 -9.09
CA TRP A 84 -9.79 -1.73 -7.89
C TRP A 84 -9.53 -3.22 -7.79
N VAL A 85 -10.44 -4.07 -8.29
CA VAL A 85 -10.20 -5.51 -8.41
C VAL A 85 -9.06 -5.78 -9.38
N ASP A 86 -9.06 -5.13 -10.55
CA ASP A 86 -7.99 -5.24 -11.53
C ASP A 86 -6.65 -4.78 -10.95
N GLN A 87 -6.67 -3.68 -10.18
CA GLN A 87 -5.48 -3.20 -9.48
C GLN A 87 -4.92 -4.23 -8.49
N LEU A 88 -5.78 -4.96 -7.76
CA LEU A 88 -5.36 -6.05 -6.90
C LEU A 88 -4.81 -7.23 -7.70
N ASP A 89 -5.44 -7.58 -8.82
CA ASP A 89 -4.98 -8.68 -9.68
C ASP A 89 -3.60 -8.39 -10.25
N ASP A 90 -3.41 -7.20 -10.82
CA ASP A 90 -2.15 -6.75 -11.39
C ASP A 90 -1.03 -6.69 -10.36
N VAL A 91 -1.30 -6.16 -9.16
CA VAL A 91 -0.28 -6.09 -8.11
C VAL A 91 0.11 -7.47 -7.63
N THR A 92 -0.86 -8.36 -7.37
CA THR A 92 -0.53 -9.72 -6.91
C THR A 92 0.18 -10.53 -8.00
N ARG A 93 -0.18 -10.36 -9.27
CA ARG A 93 0.50 -10.97 -10.42
C ARG A 93 1.94 -10.46 -10.53
N TYR A 94 2.14 -9.14 -10.46
CA TYR A 94 3.46 -8.52 -10.48
C TYR A 94 4.33 -9.05 -9.34
N MET A 95 3.75 -9.19 -8.14
CA MET A 95 4.49 -9.65 -6.98
C MET A 95 4.99 -11.09 -7.10
N VAL A 96 4.16 -11.98 -7.64
CA VAL A 96 4.58 -13.36 -7.93
C VAL A 96 5.67 -13.40 -9.01
N GLY A 97 5.51 -12.61 -10.08
CA GLY A 97 6.50 -12.54 -11.16
C GLY A 97 7.85 -11.93 -10.76
N ASN A 98 7.93 -11.28 -9.59
CA ASN A 98 9.15 -10.65 -9.06
C ASN A 98 9.52 -11.19 -7.67
N MET A 99 9.11 -12.41 -7.34
CA MET A 99 9.26 -12.97 -5.99
C MET A 99 10.74 -13.08 -5.59
N GLU A 100 11.64 -13.44 -6.51
CA GLU A 100 13.07 -13.56 -6.25
C GLU A 100 13.68 -12.21 -5.87
N THR A 101 13.27 -11.14 -6.57
CA THR A 101 13.70 -9.77 -6.30
C THR A 101 13.33 -9.33 -4.88
N PHE A 102 12.10 -9.63 -4.44
CA PHE A 102 11.65 -9.28 -3.09
C PHE A 102 12.23 -10.19 -2.03
N GLY A 103 12.26 -11.51 -2.25
CA GLY A 103 12.82 -12.48 -1.31
C GLY A 103 14.30 -12.21 -1.04
N LEU A 104 15.12 -12.09 -2.09
CA LEU A 104 16.56 -11.88 -1.95
C LEU A 104 16.92 -10.51 -1.36
N SER A 105 15.98 -9.56 -1.34
CA SER A 105 16.17 -8.29 -0.65
C SER A 105 16.29 -8.44 0.88
N TYR A 106 15.83 -9.56 1.46
CA TYR A 106 15.93 -9.83 2.90
C TYR A 106 17.11 -10.75 3.23
N ALA A 107 17.85 -10.39 4.28
CA ALA A 107 19.06 -11.11 4.69
C ALA A 107 18.76 -12.43 5.42
N THR A 108 17.64 -12.50 6.14
CA THR A 108 17.27 -13.66 6.97
C THR A 108 16.31 -14.59 6.24
N GLU A 109 16.49 -15.90 6.37
CA GLU A 109 15.59 -16.89 5.77
C GLU A 109 14.13 -16.70 6.19
N ARG A 110 13.91 -16.36 7.48
CA ARG A 110 12.58 -16.04 8.00
C ARG A 110 11.92 -14.86 7.26
N GLY A 111 12.68 -13.83 6.92
CA GLY A 111 12.16 -12.70 6.14
C GLY A 111 11.76 -13.12 4.73
N ARG A 112 12.59 -13.96 4.08
CA ARG A 112 12.32 -14.50 2.74
C ARG A 112 11.06 -15.37 2.72
N ASP A 113 10.94 -16.28 3.68
CA ASP A 113 9.78 -17.18 3.82
C ASP A 113 8.49 -16.40 4.06
N LEU A 114 8.50 -15.38 4.93
CA LEU A 114 7.34 -14.52 5.15
C LEU A 114 6.89 -13.79 3.88
N VAL A 115 7.83 -13.22 3.13
CA VAL A 115 7.54 -12.54 1.85
C VAL A 115 6.99 -13.53 0.83
N GLY A 116 7.63 -14.69 0.67
CA GLY A 116 7.19 -15.73 -0.26
C GLY A 116 5.77 -16.22 0.05
N ARG A 117 5.48 -16.49 1.33
CA ARG A 117 4.13 -16.88 1.77
C ARG A 117 3.12 -15.78 1.49
N PHE A 118 3.44 -14.52 1.84
CA PHE A 118 2.56 -13.39 1.58
C PHE A 118 2.21 -13.27 0.09
N VAL A 119 3.22 -13.25 -0.76
CA VAL A 119 3.08 -13.13 -2.22
C VAL A 119 2.22 -14.28 -2.77
N THR A 120 2.56 -15.52 -2.40
CA THR A 120 1.88 -16.72 -2.88
C THR A 120 0.42 -16.76 -2.44
N HIS A 121 0.15 -16.52 -1.15
CA HIS A 121 -1.22 -16.51 -0.64
C HIS A 121 -2.05 -15.36 -1.22
N SER A 122 -1.46 -14.17 -1.40
CA SER A 122 -2.17 -13.03 -2.00
C SER A 122 -2.63 -13.36 -3.42
N ARG A 123 -1.76 -13.98 -4.23
CA ARG A 123 -2.14 -14.42 -5.58
C ARG A 123 -3.18 -15.53 -5.54
N ALA A 124 -3.03 -16.51 -4.66
CA ALA A 124 -3.99 -17.60 -4.51
C ALA A 124 -5.40 -17.08 -4.15
N PHE A 125 -5.50 -16.06 -3.29
CA PHE A 125 -6.77 -15.43 -2.98
C PHE A 125 -7.38 -14.72 -4.20
N MET A 126 -6.58 -14.00 -4.99
CA MET A 126 -7.09 -13.35 -6.21
C MET A 126 -7.58 -14.34 -7.25
N LEU A 127 -6.91 -15.48 -7.41
CA LEU A 127 -7.29 -16.56 -8.33
C LEU A 127 -8.50 -17.38 -7.86
N SER A 128 -8.84 -17.36 -6.58
CA SER A 128 -9.97 -18.14 -6.05
C SER A 128 -11.33 -17.62 -6.55
N GLU A 129 -12.34 -18.47 -6.63
CA GLU A 129 -13.72 -18.10 -7.05
C GLU A 129 -14.52 -17.36 -5.96
N ARG A 130 -13.84 -16.77 -4.97
CA ARG A 130 -14.50 -16.08 -3.85
C ARG A 130 -15.09 -14.73 -4.27
N ALA A 131 -16.12 -14.29 -3.55
CA ALA A 131 -16.66 -12.95 -3.66
C ALA A 131 -15.57 -11.89 -3.44
N VAL A 132 -15.71 -10.75 -4.13
CA VAL A 132 -14.73 -9.66 -4.14
C VAL A 132 -14.50 -9.12 -2.73
N GLU A 133 -15.55 -9.00 -1.94
CA GLU A 133 -15.52 -8.51 -0.56
C GLU A 133 -14.69 -9.44 0.32
N THR A 134 -14.88 -10.76 0.18
CA THR A 134 -14.10 -11.76 0.90
C THR A 134 -12.64 -11.74 0.49
N LYS A 135 -12.34 -11.55 -0.80
CA LYS A 135 -10.96 -11.37 -1.27
C LYS A 135 -10.33 -10.12 -0.65
N ALA A 136 -11.03 -8.99 -0.69
CA ALA A 136 -10.58 -7.72 -0.14
C ALA A 136 -10.28 -7.81 1.36
N GLU A 137 -11.19 -8.42 2.13
CA GLU A 137 -11.02 -8.64 3.57
C GLU A 137 -9.80 -9.50 3.88
N ARG A 138 -9.66 -10.66 3.21
CA ARG A 138 -8.54 -11.59 3.46
C ARG A 138 -7.20 -11.00 3.04
N LEU A 139 -7.17 -10.26 1.93
CA LEU A 139 -5.97 -9.55 1.49
C LEU A 139 -5.58 -8.44 2.47
N ALA A 140 -6.53 -7.67 2.98
CA ALA A 140 -6.26 -6.66 4.00
C ALA A 140 -5.73 -7.29 5.30
N ALA A 141 -6.36 -8.37 5.75
CA ALA A 141 -5.94 -9.11 6.94
C ALA A 141 -4.52 -9.69 6.81
N LEU A 142 -4.12 -10.07 5.60
CA LEU A 142 -2.79 -10.58 5.33
C LEU A 142 -1.73 -9.47 5.15
N ALA A 143 -2.10 -8.37 4.48
CA ALA A 143 -1.19 -7.25 4.19
C ALA A 143 -0.90 -6.38 5.43
N GLY A 144 -1.85 -6.25 6.36
CA GLY A 144 -1.69 -5.46 7.58
C GLY A 144 -0.49 -5.89 8.44
N PRO A 145 -0.36 -7.19 8.78
CA PRO A 145 0.81 -7.71 9.48
C PRO A 145 2.13 -7.47 8.74
N ILE A 146 2.16 -7.65 7.42
CA ILE A 146 3.36 -7.42 6.60
C ILE A 146 3.80 -5.95 6.68
N GLN A 147 2.85 -5.02 6.58
CA GLN A 147 3.13 -3.59 6.74
C GLN A 147 3.73 -3.29 8.12
N ASN A 148 3.18 -3.90 9.17
CA ASN A 148 3.66 -3.70 10.54
C ASN A 148 5.01 -4.35 10.83
N ILE A 149 5.27 -5.53 10.30
CA ILE A 149 6.52 -6.27 10.52
C ILE A 149 7.69 -5.59 9.81
N PHE A 150 7.49 -5.12 8.57
CA PHE A 150 8.60 -4.67 7.72
C PHE A 150 8.70 -3.15 7.54
N PHE A 151 7.60 -2.40 7.66
CA PHE A 151 7.54 -1.02 7.15
C PHE A 151 7.07 0.03 8.15
N THR A 152 6.52 -0.37 9.30
CA THR A 152 6.08 0.58 10.31
C THR A 152 7.25 1.02 11.20
N ARG A 153 7.69 2.27 11.03
CA ARG A 153 8.64 2.93 11.97
C ARG A 153 7.85 3.35 13.22
N ARG A 154 8.17 2.80 14.40
CA ARG A 154 7.41 2.98 15.66
C ARG A 154 7.00 4.43 15.99
N TRP A 155 7.86 5.41 15.70
CA TRP A 155 7.55 6.84 15.91
C TRP A 155 6.48 7.41 14.97
N ARG A 156 6.32 6.84 13.77
CA ARG A 156 5.32 7.27 12.77
C ARG A 156 3.89 6.93 13.18
N VAL A 157 3.71 5.86 13.96
CA VAL A 157 2.39 5.45 14.50
C VAL A 157 1.81 6.54 15.41
N ILE A 158 2.66 7.16 16.24
CA ILE A 158 2.25 8.23 17.15
C ILE A 158 1.78 9.48 16.38
N THR A 159 2.46 9.83 15.29
CA THR A 159 2.10 11.00 14.45
C THR A 159 0.81 10.78 13.64
N ILE A 160 0.55 9.54 13.23
CA ILE A 160 -0.64 9.18 12.46
C ILE A 160 -1.92 9.40 13.28
N VAL A 161 -1.94 9.04 14.57
CA VAL A 161 -3.11 9.24 15.44
C VAL A 161 -3.54 10.71 15.51
N ARG A 162 -2.58 11.64 15.69
CA ARG A 162 -2.86 13.08 15.68
C ARG A 162 -3.37 13.60 14.34
N SER A 163 -2.93 12.97 13.25
CA SER A 163 -3.32 13.37 11.89
C SER A 163 -4.74 12.86 11.55
N PHE A 164 -5.15 11.71 12.12
CA PHE A 164 -6.50 11.19 11.99
C PHE A 164 -7.55 12.13 12.58
N GLU A 165 -7.31 12.64 13.80
CA GLU A 165 -8.23 13.61 14.42
C GLU A 165 -8.41 14.89 13.59
N GLN A 166 -7.38 15.30 12.85
CA GLN A 166 -7.42 16.47 11.97
C GLN A 166 -8.14 16.16 10.65
N PHE A 167 -7.98 14.95 10.12
CA PHE A 167 -8.67 14.50 8.92
C PHE A 167 -10.18 14.35 9.15
N GLU A 168 -10.61 13.71 10.24
CA GLU A 168 -12.03 13.56 10.59
C GLU A 168 -12.73 14.91 10.70
N ARG A 169 -12.05 15.92 11.26
CA ARG A 169 -12.58 17.30 11.33
C ARG A 169 -12.79 17.93 9.95
N VAL A 170 -11.92 17.62 8.99
CA VAL A 170 -12.04 18.15 7.62
C VAL A 170 -13.12 17.40 6.84
N VAL A 171 -13.23 16.08 7.00
CA VAL A 171 -14.29 15.29 6.37
C VAL A 171 -15.66 15.70 6.89
N ALA A 172 -15.82 15.86 8.21
CA ALA A 172 -17.06 16.32 8.81
C ALA A 172 -17.49 17.71 8.28
N ALA A 173 -16.53 18.61 8.04
CA ALA A 173 -16.81 19.92 7.43
C ALA A 173 -17.24 19.81 5.95
N LEU A 174 -16.67 18.88 5.19
CA LEU A 174 -17.06 18.63 3.79
C LEU A 174 -18.45 17.99 3.68
N ASP A 175 -18.83 17.14 4.63
CA ASP A 175 -20.18 16.58 4.73
C ASP A 175 -21.22 17.64 5.10
N GLU A 176 -20.83 18.67 5.86
CA GLU A 176 -21.67 19.82 6.20
C GLU A 176 -21.87 20.80 5.02
N ASP A 177 -20.86 20.92 4.13
CA ASP A 177 -20.91 21.75 2.92
C ASP A 177 -21.70 21.11 1.76
N LEU A 178 -22.13 19.85 1.87
CA LEU A 178 -23.04 19.21 0.90
C LEU A 178 -24.47 19.74 1.13
N PRO A 179 -25.07 20.50 0.19
CA PRO A 179 -26.40 21.06 0.40
C PRO A 179 -27.43 19.96 0.64
N ASN A 180 -28.09 20.06 1.80
CA ASN A 180 -29.14 19.16 2.30
C ASN A 180 -30.38 19.07 1.37
N ASP A 181 -30.41 19.87 0.30
CA ASP A 181 -31.48 19.91 -0.71
C ASP A 181 -31.49 18.69 -1.65
N ALA A 182 -30.49 17.81 -1.59
CA ALA A 182 -30.48 16.57 -2.36
C ALA A 182 -31.38 15.46 -1.76
N ILE A 183 -31.90 15.66 -0.55
CA ILE A 183 -32.88 14.76 0.09
C ILE A 183 -34.05 15.61 0.61
N LEU A 184 -34.86 16.16 -0.30
CA LEU A 184 -36.20 16.58 0.10
C LEU A 184 -37.01 15.34 0.52
N PRO A 185 -37.64 15.33 1.70
CA PRO A 185 -38.70 14.37 1.98
C PRO A 185 -39.81 14.60 0.95
N VAL A 186 -40.21 13.54 0.24
CA VAL A 186 -41.42 13.56 -0.57
C VAL A 186 -42.57 13.99 0.35
N PRO A 187 -43.29 15.10 0.06
CA PRO A 187 -44.42 15.49 0.87
C PRO A 187 -45.48 14.40 0.77
N SER A 188 -45.86 13.82 1.91
CA SER A 188 -47.01 12.93 2.03
C SER A 188 -48.23 13.61 1.39
N PRO A 189 -49.04 12.89 0.59
CA PRO A 189 -50.28 13.45 0.07
C PRO A 189 -51.19 13.78 1.27
N GLY A 190 -51.50 15.07 1.44
CA GLY A 190 -52.40 15.55 2.48
C GLY A 190 -53.81 14.96 2.31
N PRO A 191 -54.58 14.84 3.41
CA PRO A 191 -55.92 14.26 3.38
C PRO A 191 -56.89 15.09 2.50
N PRO A 192 -57.88 14.43 1.88
CA PRO A 192 -58.82 15.10 0.98
C PRO A 192 -59.64 16.17 1.71
N GLN A 193 -59.66 17.38 1.14
CA GLN A 193 -60.52 18.45 1.62
C GLN A 193 -62.00 18.14 1.31
N PRO A 194 -62.92 18.32 2.28
CA PRO A 194 -64.35 18.18 2.04
C PRO A 194 -64.87 19.37 1.23
N THR A 195 -65.52 19.06 0.11
CA THR A 195 -66.33 20.01 -0.68
C THR A 195 -67.55 20.42 0.13
N ALA A 196 -67.72 21.73 0.32
CA ALA A 196 -68.98 22.36 0.70
C ALA A 196 -69.82 22.68 -0.54
#